data_AF-A0A7X1GTZ6-F1
#
_entry.id   AF-A0A7X1GTZ6-F1
#
_cell.length_a   1.000
_cell.length_b   1.000
_cell.length_c   1.000
_cell.angle_alpha   90.00
_cell.angle_beta   90.00
_cell.angle_gamma   90.00
#
_symmetry.space_group_name_H-M   'P 1'
#
loop_
_entity.id
_entity.type
_entity.pdbx_description
1 polymer ?
#
loop_
_entity_poly.entity_id
_entity_poly.type
_entity_poly.pdbx_seq_one_letter_code
_entity_poly.pdbx_strand_id
1 'polypeptide(L)'
;MANHKSAKKRALQNEVRRLRNRSVKTQIKGIVKNMRAAATGDDATQGPEQLKIAQSAIDKAAKKGVLHRKTAARKISRLSRLVKTT
;
A
#
# COMPACT_ATOMS: atom_id res chain seq x y z
N MET A 1 -27.62 16.36 -0.21
CA MET A 1 -28.34 15.07 -0.24
C MET A 1 -28.28 14.49 -1.64
N ALA A 2 -28.27 13.16 -1.78
CA ALA A 2 -28.34 12.49 -3.08
C ALA A 2 -29.80 12.40 -3.54
N ASN A 3 -30.31 13.48 -4.12
CA ASN A 3 -31.75 13.63 -4.40
C ASN A 3 -32.24 12.76 -5.58
N HIS A 4 -31.35 12.34 -6.46
CA HIS A 4 -31.68 11.47 -7.60
C HIS A 4 -31.40 10.00 -7.29
N LYS A 5 -32.23 9.07 -7.80
CA LYS A 5 -32.09 7.61 -7.58
C LYS A 5 -30.69 7.10 -7.96
N SER A 6 -30.14 7.58 -9.08
CA SER A 6 -28.79 7.23 -9.51
C SER A 6 -27.71 7.74 -8.54
N ALA A 7 -27.89 8.93 -7.96
CA ALA A 7 -26.97 9.49 -6.98
C ALA A 7 -26.97 8.68 -5.68
N LYS A 8 -28.14 8.27 -5.19
CA LYS A 8 -28.25 7.40 -3.99
C LYS A 8 -27.53 6.06 -4.22
N LYS A 9 -27.69 5.45 -5.40
CA LYS A 9 -26.95 4.24 -5.80
C LYS A 9 -25.44 4.46 -5.84
N ARG A 10 -24.98 5.58 -6.39
CA ARG A 10 -23.54 5.92 -6.42
C ARG A 10 -22.96 6.12 -5.02
N ALA A 11 -23.71 6.76 -4.11
CA ALA A 11 -23.28 6.93 -2.72
C ALA A 11 -22.99 5.58 -2.02
N LEU A 12 -23.92 4.62 -2.15
CA LEU A 12 -23.75 3.27 -1.60
C LEU A 12 -22.54 2.54 -2.21
N GLN A 13 -22.37 2.59 -3.54
CA GLN A 13 -21.22 2.00 -4.21
C GLN A 13 -19.89 2.62 -3.76
N ASN A 14 -19.87 3.94 -3.57
CA ASN A 14 -18.69 4.68 -3.17
C ASN A 14 -18.26 4.30 -1.75
N GLU A 15 -19.20 4.09 -0.83
CA GLU A 15 -18.90 3.64 0.52
C GLU A 15 -18.21 2.27 0.53
N VAL A 16 -18.73 1.29 -0.21
CA VAL A 16 -18.14 -0.04 -0.33
C VAL A 16 -16.72 0.05 -0.90
N ARG A 17 -16.53 0.83 -1.97
CA ARG A 17 -15.20 1.06 -2.56
C ARG A 17 -14.25 1.78 -1.60
N ARG A 18 -14.75 2.76 -0.84
CA ARG A 18 -13.98 3.53 0.16
C ARG A 18 -13.44 2.60 1.24
N LEU A 19 -14.27 1.73 1.80
CA LEU A 19 -13.86 0.79 2.87
C LEU A 19 -12.78 -0.18 2.37
N ARG A 20 -12.97 -0.76 1.18
CA ARG A 20 -11.98 -1.65 0.54
C ARG A 20 -10.64 -0.94 0.32
N ASN A 21 -10.67 0.25 -0.27
CA ASN A 21 -9.47 1.02 -0.57
C ASN A 21 -8.77 1.52 0.71
N ARG A 22 -9.53 1.84 1.76
CA ARG A 22 -9.00 2.23 3.07
C ARG A 22 -8.20 1.08 3.69
N SER A 23 -8.76 -0.13 3.72
CA SER A 23 -8.09 -1.31 4.27
C SER A 23 -6.74 -1.58 3.57
N VAL A 24 -6.73 -1.61 2.23
CA VAL A 24 -5.52 -1.83 1.45
C VAL A 24 -4.48 -0.71 1.68
N LYS A 25 -4.91 0.56 1.73
CA LYS A 25 -3.99 1.68 2.02
C LYS A 25 -3.38 1.58 3.42
N THR A 26 -4.17 1.19 4.42
CA THR A 26 -3.68 1.01 5.81
C THR A 26 -2.66 -0.14 5.88
N GLN A 27 -2.95 -1.27 5.23
CA GLN A 27 -2.02 -2.40 5.17
C GLN A 27 -0.67 -1.98 4.58
N ILE A 28 -0.67 -1.28 3.44
CA ILE A 28 0.58 -0.81 2.79
C ILE A 28 1.32 0.19 3.67
N LYS A 29 0.61 1.08 4.39
CA LYS A 29 1.25 1.99 5.35
C LYS A 29 1.92 1.21 6.49
N GLY A 30 1.27 0.17 7.00
CA GLY A 30 1.82 -0.72 8.03
C GLY A 30 3.09 -1.41 7.57
N ILE A 31 3.05 -2.07 6.41
CA ILE A 31 4.22 -2.76 5.82
C ILE A 31 5.42 -1.80 5.67
N VAL A 32 5.17 -0.59 5.14
CA VAL A 32 6.22 0.42 4.96
C VAL A 32 6.76 0.92 6.31
N LYS A 33 5.92 1.06 7.33
CA LYS A 33 6.37 1.47 8.68
C LYS A 33 7.23 0.37 9.31
N ASN A 34 6.80 -0.89 9.20
CA ASN A 34 7.52 -2.02 9.76
C ASN A 34 8.90 -2.19 9.10
N MET A 35 8.99 -2.10 7.77
CA MET A 35 10.30 -2.16 7.09
C MET A 35 11.22 -0.99 7.49
N ARG A 36 10.67 0.20 7.76
CA ARG A 36 11.48 1.33 8.24
C ARG A 36 11.98 1.13 9.67
N ALA A 37 11.15 0.58 10.54
CA ALA A 37 11.53 0.26 11.91
C ALA A 37 12.56 -0.87 11.95
N ALA A 38 12.41 -1.89 11.11
CA ALA A 38 13.37 -2.98 10.99
C ALA A 38 14.74 -2.49 10.49
N ALA A 39 14.78 -1.52 9.56
CA ALA A 39 16.04 -0.94 9.09
C ALA A 39 16.74 -0.02 10.12
N THR A 40 16.03 0.42 11.16
CA THR A 40 16.64 1.15 12.29
C THR A 40 17.07 0.23 13.43
N GLY A 41 16.65 -1.04 13.42
CA GLY A 41 17.14 -2.07 14.33
C GLY A 41 18.21 -2.92 13.64
N ASP A 42 19.00 -3.67 14.40
CA ASP A 42 20.13 -4.48 13.91
C ASP A 42 19.71 -5.73 13.08
N ASP A 43 18.44 -5.86 12.69
CA ASP A 43 17.88 -7.04 12.01
C ASP A 43 18.10 -7.02 10.48
N ALA A 44 19.35 -6.84 10.06
CA ALA A 44 19.74 -6.75 8.64
C ALA A 44 19.50 -8.06 7.84
N THR A 45 19.35 -9.20 8.51
CA THR A 45 19.27 -10.53 7.87
C THR A 45 17.88 -10.87 7.31
N GLN A 46 16.80 -10.26 7.83
CA GLN A 46 15.41 -10.52 7.40
C GLN A 46 14.93 -9.58 6.27
N GLY A 47 15.70 -8.53 5.97
CA GLY A 47 15.39 -7.48 5.00
C GLY A 47 15.00 -7.95 3.58
N PRO A 48 15.74 -8.87 2.92
CA PRO A 48 15.47 -9.23 1.53
C PRO A 48 14.17 -10.03 1.33
N GLU A 49 13.82 -10.92 2.26
CA GLU A 49 12.58 -11.69 2.17
C GLU A 49 11.35 -10.82 2.48
N GLN A 50 11.44 -9.95 3.49
CA GLN A 50 10.37 -8.99 3.77
C GLN A 50 10.19 -7.95 2.66
N LEU A 51 11.27 -7.59 1.95
CA LEU A 51 11.18 -6.73 0.77
C LEU A 51 10.37 -7.38 -0.35
N LYS A 52 10.57 -8.67 -0.63
CA LYS A 52 9.79 -9.40 -1.66
C LYS A 52 8.29 -9.41 -1.34
N ILE A 53 7.94 -9.67 -0.08
CA ILE A 53 6.55 -9.65 0.40
C ILE A 53 5.95 -8.24 0.25
N ALA A 54 6.70 -7.21 0.64
CA ALA A 54 6.28 -5.83 0.54
C ALA A 54 6.07 -5.38 -0.92
N GLN A 55 6.98 -5.76 -1.82
CA GLN A 55 6.86 -5.51 -3.26
C GLN A 55 5.59 -6.15 -3.84
N SER A 56 5.37 -7.44 -3.58
CA SER A 56 4.18 -8.17 -4.02
C SER A 56 2.87 -7.50 -3.55
N ALA A 57 2.82 -7.06 -2.29
CA ALA A 57 1.66 -6.36 -1.75
C ALA A 57 1.41 -4.99 -2.42
N ILE A 58 2.47 -4.21 -2.66
CA ILE A 58 2.40 -2.90 -3.31
C ILE A 58 1.97 -3.02 -4.77
N ASP A 59 2.53 -3.98 -5.50
CA ASP A 59 2.20 -4.21 -6.91
C ASP A 59 0.77 -4.73 -7.09
N LYS A 60 0.31 -5.60 -6.18
CA LYS A 60 -1.08 -6.04 -6.16
C LYS A 60 -2.05 -4.88 -5.92
N ALA A 61 -1.68 -3.91 -5.08
CA ALA A 61 -2.49 -2.72 -4.86
C ALA A 61 -2.49 -1.76 -6.07
N ALA A 62 -1.38 -1.69 -6.82
CA ALA A 62 -1.31 -0.95 -8.08
C ALA A 62 -2.19 -1.61 -9.15
N LYS A 63 -2.12 -2.95 -9.30
CA LYS A 63 -2.94 -3.71 -10.25
C LYS A 63 -4.44 -3.56 -9.98
N LYS A 64 -4.83 -3.47 -8.71
CA LYS A 64 -6.23 -3.22 -8.29
C LYS A 64 -6.66 -1.75 -8.39
N GLY A 65 -5.79 -0.84 -8.87
CA GLY A 65 -6.09 0.58 -9.02
C GLY A 65 -6.20 1.36 -7.71
N VAL A 66 -5.79 0.78 -6.58
CA VAL A 66 -5.83 1.46 -5.27
C VAL A 66 -4.70 2.50 -5.16
N LEU A 67 -3.57 2.22 -5.80
CA LEU A 67 -2.43 3.11 -5.95
C LEU A 67 -2.12 3.35 -7.42
N HIS A 68 -1.71 4.57 -7.75
CA HIS A 68 -1.16 4.85 -9.08
C HIS A 68 0.19 4.14 -9.26
N ARG A 69 0.47 3.65 -10.47
CA ARG A 69 1.69 2.88 -10.80
C ARG A 69 2.98 3.60 -10.39
N LYS A 70 3.05 4.93 -10.63
CA LYS A 70 4.18 5.77 -10.19
C LYS A 70 4.34 5.83 -8.67
N THR A 71 3.25 5.80 -7.92
CA THR A 71 3.29 5.80 -6.44
C THR A 71 3.79 4.47 -5.90
N ALA A 72 3.36 3.36 -6.51
CA ALA A 72 3.85 2.03 -6.19
C ALA A 72 5.36 1.91 -6.47
N ALA A 73 5.80 2.29 -7.68
CA ALA A 73 7.22 2.29 -8.06
C ALA A 73 8.09 3.14 -7.12
N ARG A 74 7.63 4.33 -6.73
CA ARG A 74 8.33 5.21 -5.77
C ARG A 74 8.48 4.54 -4.40
N LYS A 75 7.45 3.84 -3.92
CA LYS A 75 7.51 3.14 -2.63
C LYS A 75 8.50 1.98 -2.68
N ILE A 76 8.46 1.17 -3.73
CA ILE A 76 9.38 0.04 -3.94
C ILE A 76 10.82 0.56 -3.99
N SER A 77 11.11 1.55 -4.84
CA SER A 77 12.45 2.14 -4.96
C SER A 77 13.01 2.63 -3.63
N ARG A 78 12.18 3.29 -2.80
CA ARG A 78 12.59 3.77 -1.47
C ARG A 78 12.88 2.63 -0.49
N LEU A 79 12.07 1.56 -0.51
CA LEU A 79 12.29 0.38 0.34
C LEU A 79 13.54 -0.39 -0.10
N SER A 80 13.75 -0.57 -1.40
CA SER A 80 14.95 -1.23 -1.93
C SER A 80 16.22 -0.45 -1.61
N ARG A 81 16.19 0.89 -1.66
CA ARG A 81 17.33 1.71 -1.24
C ARG A 81 17.63 1.54 0.24
N LEU A 82 16.59 1.48 1.08
CA LEU A 82 16.75 1.29 2.52
C LEU A 82 17.45 -0.02 2.85
N VAL A 83 17.06 -1.13 2.20
CA VAL A 83 17.69 -2.44 2.39
C VAL A 83 19.11 -2.50 1.82
N LYS A 84 19.44 -1.73 0.77
CA LYS A 84 20.76 -1.74 0.13
C LYS A 84 21.82 -0.91 0.88
N THR A 85 21.41 0.11 1.64
CA THR A 85 22.34 1.06 2.30
C THR A 85 22.80 0.56 3.69
N THR A 86 22.17 -0.48 4.22
CA THR A 86 22.63 -1.31 5.35
C THR A 86 23.28 -2.58 4.83
#